data_AF-A0A2S2R1M4-F1
#
_entry.id   AF-A0A2S2R1M4-F1
#
_cell.length_a   1.000
_cell.length_b   1.000
_cell.length_c   1.000
_cell.angle_alpha   90.00
_cell.angle_beta   90.00
_cell.angle_gamma   90.00
#
_symmetry.space_group_name_H-M   'P 1'
#
loop_
_entity.id
_entity.type
_entity.pdbx_description
1 polymer ?
#
loop_
_entity_poly.entity_id
_entity_poly.type
_entity_poly.pdbx_seq_one_letter_code
_entity_poly.pdbx_strand_id
1 'polypeptide(L)'
;MPIITQLRLKILLTLAIAFILLQYTYVNFNEQNWFNSSIVTTVKKCHPSTNPVPLIHLNVSGIEAMIYNKRQTTQTNEKQFITLCPETPTDLNGTMRILVPAQETLEEVAQQLSWLKLLEGGHHEPLDCQARYKIAIIVPYRDRLSNLCTFLLNMHPFLTKQQLDYSIFIVEQFGDGLFNRAMLMNVGFNEALKLRDFDCFFFHDVDLIPENDRNIYSCPDQPRHMSVAIDKFNYSLPFVDLFGGVIGMSRNHFELVNGFSNNYWGWGAEDDDMACRVRAHGLNITRYTPDVARYRMLSHVNQESNPSRFEILRSSRERFNTDGLNSLEYRVKSLLQLPLFTYILTELSGGCN
;
A
#
# COMPACT_ATOMS: atom_id res chain seq x y z
N MET A 1 51.43 25.61 2.92
CA MET A 1 50.80 25.25 1.63
C MET A 1 51.67 24.19 0.96
N PRO A 2 51.27 22.91 0.89
CA PRO A 2 52.07 21.94 0.15
C PRO A 2 51.75 22.10 -1.33
N ILE A 3 52.78 22.39 -2.11
CA ILE A 3 52.75 22.34 -3.57
C ILE A 3 52.51 20.88 -3.94
N ILE A 4 51.26 20.52 -4.25
CA ILE A 4 50.96 19.26 -4.94
C ILE A 4 51.71 19.38 -6.27
N THR A 5 52.81 18.64 -6.37
CA THR A 5 53.62 18.62 -7.59
C THR A 5 52.71 18.26 -8.76
N GLN A 6 52.81 18.98 -9.88
CA GLN A 6 51.93 18.78 -11.04
C GLN A 6 51.84 17.32 -11.49
N LEU A 7 52.87 16.53 -11.21
CA LEU A 7 52.90 15.09 -11.43
C LEU A 7 51.84 14.33 -10.62
N ARG A 8 51.62 14.66 -9.34
CA ARG A 8 50.60 14.02 -8.50
C ARG A 8 49.18 14.38 -8.94
N LEU A 9 48.96 15.61 -9.38
CA LEU A 9 47.66 16.04 -9.92
C LEU A 9 47.33 15.30 -11.23
N LYS A 10 48.32 15.15 -12.11
CA LYS A 10 48.16 14.38 -13.36
C LYS A 10 47.86 12.90 -13.08
N ILE A 11 48.54 12.28 -12.12
CA ILE A 11 48.30 10.88 -11.72
C ILE A 11 46.89 10.70 -11.14
N LEU A 12 46.44 11.62 -10.27
CA LEU A 12 45.09 11.55 -9.70
C LEU A 12 44.01 11.73 -10.78
N LEU A 13 44.23 12.62 -11.74
CA LEU A 13 43.28 12.85 -12.83
C LEU A 13 43.20 11.65 -13.78
N THR A 14 44.33 11.01 -14.12
CA THR A 14 44.32 9.80 -14.94
C THR A 14 43.67 8.62 -14.23
N LEU A 15 43.89 8.46 -12.92
CA LEU A 15 43.21 7.42 -12.13
C LEU A 15 41.69 7.66 -12.05
N ALA A 16 41.25 8.91 -11.91
CA ALA A 16 39.84 9.25 -11.90
C ALA A 16 39.16 8.97 -13.24
N ILE A 17 39.80 9.34 -14.36
CA ILE A 17 39.28 9.07 -15.71
C ILE A 17 39.23 7.56 -15.98
N ALA A 18 40.27 6.82 -15.59
CA ALA A 18 40.29 5.36 -15.72
C ALA A 18 39.16 4.70 -14.92
N PHE A 19 38.87 5.18 -13.72
CA PHE A 19 37.77 4.67 -12.89
C PHE A 19 36.39 4.95 -13.50
N ILE A 20 36.18 6.16 -14.03
CA ILE A 20 34.93 6.52 -14.73
C ILE A 20 34.73 5.66 -15.98
N LEU A 21 35.79 5.46 -16.78
CA LEU A 21 35.73 4.58 -17.95
C LEU A 21 35.43 3.14 -17.55
N LEU A 22 36.03 2.64 -16.47
CA LEU A 22 35.78 1.28 -15.96
C LEU A 22 34.32 1.12 -15.54
N GLN A 23 33.75 2.10 -14.81
CA GLN A 23 32.34 2.09 -14.42
C GLN A 23 31.42 2.18 -15.65
N TYR A 24 31.73 3.03 -16.62
CA TYR A 24 30.96 3.14 -17.87
C TYR A 24 30.98 1.83 -18.66
N THR A 25 32.12 1.15 -18.76
CA THR A 25 32.21 -0.15 -19.43
C THR A 25 31.49 -1.26 -18.65
N TYR A 26 31.52 -1.23 -17.32
CA TYR A 26 30.83 -2.21 -16.47
C TYR A 26 29.31 -2.09 -16.59
N VAL A 27 28.78 -0.86 -16.59
CA VAL A 27 27.35 -0.59 -16.77
C VAL A 27 26.89 -1.05 -18.16
N ASN A 28 27.60 -0.67 -19.23
CA ASN A 28 27.23 -1.07 -20.59
C ASN A 28 27.38 -2.58 -20.84
N PHE A 29 28.41 -3.23 -20.29
CA PHE A 29 28.59 -4.67 -20.44
C PHE A 29 27.49 -5.48 -19.73
N ASN A 30 27.02 -5.01 -18.57
CA ASN A 30 25.88 -5.61 -17.89
C ASN A 30 24.56 -5.37 -18.63
N GLU A 31 24.37 -4.20 -19.26
CA GLU A 31 23.21 -3.99 -20.13
C GLU A 31 23.22 -4.98 -21.32
N GLN A 32 24.35 -5.13 -22.02
CA GLN A 32 24.43 -5.98 -23.21
C GLN A 32 24.31 -7.49 -22.93
N ASN A 33 24.81 -7.98 -21.80
CA ASN A 33 24.61 -9.38 -21.39
C ASN A 33 23.19 -9.65 -20.88
N TRP A 34 22.47 -8.63 -20.39
CA TRP A 34 21.06 -8.75 -20.06
C TRP A 34 20.20 -8.88 -21.33
N PHE A 35 20.56 -8.19 -22.42
CA PHE A 35 19.84 -8.25 -23.70
C PHE A 35 19.81 -9.63 -24.37
N ASN A 36 20.86 -10.45 -24.22
CA ASN A 36 20.93 -11.75 -24.90
C ASN A 36 20.17 -12.88 -24.18
N SER A 37 19.68 -12.67 -22.95
CA SER A 37 18.91 -13.67 -22.19
C SER A 37 17.39 -13.55 -22.38
N SER A 38 16.90 -12.55 -23.11
CA SER A 38 15.48 -12.18 -23.14
C SER A 38 14.88 -12.23 -24.55
N ILE A 39 14.93 -13.39 -25.19
CA ILE A 39 14.07 -13.69 -26.36
C ILE A 39 13.48 -15.09 -26.20
N VAL A 40 12.45 -15.21 -25.36
CA VAL A 40 11.41 -16.25 -25.47
C VAL A 40 10.09 -15.63 -24.99
N THR A 41 9.34 -15.05 -25.92
CA THR A 41 8.00 -14.50 -25.65
C THR A 41 6.97 -15.61 -25.85
N THR A 42 6.61 -16.31 -24.78
CA THR A 42 5.46 -17.23 -24.82
C THR A 42 4.21 -16.47 -24.38
N VAL A 43 3.40 -16.03 -25.34
CA VAL A 43 2.09 -15.41 -25.09
C VAL A 43 1.17 -16.46 -24.47
N LYS A 44 0.85 -16.29 -23.18
CA LYS A 44 -0.08 -17.16 -22.45
C LYS A 44 -1.51 -16.76 -22.81
N LYS A 45 -2.28 -17.66 -23.43
CA LYS A 45 -3.71 -17.45 -23.70
C LYS A 45 -4.50 -17.43 -22.39
N CYS A 46 -5.24 -16.34 -22.14
CA CYS A 46 -6.17 -16.23 -21.02
C CYS A 46 -7.48 -16.97 -21.33
N HIS A 47 -7.92 -17.83 -20.41
CA HIS A 47 -9.27 -18.37 -20.41
C HIS A 47 -10.14 -17.55 -19.44
N PRO A 48 -11.37 -17.16 -19.81
CA PRO A 48 -12.31 -16.55 -18.89
C PRO A 48 -12.58 -17.51 -17.73
N SER A 49 -12.36 -17.06 -16.49
CA SER A 49 -12.67 -17.85 -15.31
C SER A 49 -14.19 -17.98 -15.16
N THR A 50 -14.68 -19.21 -15.10
CA THR A 50 -16.10 -19.57 -14.92
C THR A 50 -16.45 -19.89 -13.46
N ASN A 51 -15.52 -19.67 -12.52
CA ASN A 51 -15.72 -20.07 -11.13
C ASN A 51 -16.61 -19.07 -10.36
N PRO A 52 -17.67 -19.54 -9.68
CA PRO A 52 -18.56 -18.68 -8.92
C PRO A 52 -18.00 -18.35 -7.52
N VAL A 53 -18.11 -17.06 -7.16
CA VAL A 53 -18.12 -16.43 -5.83
C VAL A 53 -16.83 -16.50 -4.97
N PRO A 54 -16.11 -15.37 -4.81
CA PRO A 54 -14.89 -15.26 -3.98
C PRO A 54 -15.08 -15.31 -2.47
N LEU A 55 -16.28 -15.20 -1.92
CA LEU A 55 -16.43 -15.17 -0.45
C LEU A 55 -16.20 -16.53 0.24
N ILE A 56 -16.15 -17.63 -0.52
CA ILE A 56 -15.94 -18.97 0.06
C ILE A 56 -14.57 -19.06 0.76
N HIS A 57 -13.53 -18.46 0.19
CA HIS A 57 -12.18 -18.57 0.76
C HIS A 57 -11.99 -17.75 2.04
N LEU A 58 -12.73 -16.65 2.23
CA LEU A 58 -12.69 -15.86 3.46
C LEU A 58 -13.52 -16.46 4.60
N ASN A 59 -14.43 -17.40 4.30
CA ASN A 59 -15.37 -18.01 5.23
C ASN A 59 -16.00 -16.98 6.21
N VAL A 60 -16.67 -15.98 5.66
CA VAL A 60 -17.25 -14.86 6.43
C VAL A 60 -18.53 -15.21 7.19
N SER A 61 -19.01 -16.45 7.10
CA SER A 61 -20.30 -16.87 7.69
C SER A 61 -20.38 -16.63 9.21
N GLY A 62 -19.32 -16.93 9.95
CA GLY A 62 -19.24 -16.67 11.39
C GLY A 62 -19.27 -15.18 11.73
N ILE A 63 -18.69 -14.34 10.87
CA ILE A 63 -18.67 -12.89 11.04
C ILE A 63 -20.05 -12.27 10.76
N GLU A 64 -20.72 -12.70 9.70
CA GLU A 64 -22.05 -12.19 9.33
C GLU A 64 -23.08 -12.42 10.45
N ALA A 65 -22.97 -13.56 11.16
CA ALA A 65 -23.78 -13.83 12.34
C ALA A 65 -23.51 -12.83 13.49
N MET A 66 -22.27 -12.36 13.66
CA MET A 66 -21.93 -11.31 14.64
C MET A 66 -22.55 -9.96 14.27
N ILE A 67 -22.62 -9.62 12.97
CA ILE A 67 -23.28 -8.39 12.48
C ILE A 67 -24.77 -8.41 12.83
N TYR A 68 -25.45 -9.54 12.59
CA TYR A 68 -26.88 -9.68 12.83
C TYR A 68 -27.26 -9.47 14.31
N ASN A 69 -26.45 -9.99 15.23
CA ASN A 69 -26.69 -9.84 16.66
C ASN A 69 -26.46 -8.40 17.18
N LYS A 70 -25.58 -7.61 16.53
CA LYS A 70 -25.24 -6.25 16.96
C LYS A 70 -26.27 -5.19 16.52
N ARG A 71 -27.02 -5.44 15.44
CA ARG A 71 -28.09 -4.53 14.96
C ARG A 71 -29.24 -4.32 15.95
N GLN A 72 -29.31 -5.08 17.05
CA GLN A 72 -30.33 -4.89 18.09
C GLN A 72 -30.01 -3.82 19.14
N THR A 73 -28.86 -3.13 19.06
CA THR A 73 -28.50 -2.10 20.05
C THR A 73 -27.77 -0.91 19.43
N THR A 74 -28.52 0.11 19.03
CA THR A 74 -27.96 1.46 18.80
C THR A 74 -28.96 2.53 19.21
N GLN A 75 -28.84 3.02 20.44
CA GLN A 75 -29.19 4.39 20.81
C GLN A 75 -27.94 5.24 20.61
N THR A 76 -27.95 6.12 19.60
CA THR A 76 -26.89 7.12 19.39
C THR A 76 -27.19 8.33 20.26
N ASN A 77 -26.45 8.48 21.37
CA ASN A 77 -26.34 9.74 22.08
C ASN A 77 -25.38 10.64 21.27
N GLU A 78 -25.86 11.77 20.77
CA GLU A 78 -25.02 12.81 20.16
C GLU A 78 -24.00 13.28 21.21
N LYS A 79 -22.75 12.86 21.06
CA LYS A 79 -21.64 13.39 21.86
C LYS A 79 -21.15 14.67 21.21
N GLN A 80 -21.40 15.80 21.88
CA GLN A 80 -20.81 17.07 21.50
C GLN A 80 -19.35 17.10 21.99
N PHE A 81 -18.41 16.73 21.11
CA PHE A 81 -16.99 16.84 21.39
C PHE A 81 -16.54 18.30 21.27
N ILE A 82 -15.87 18.82 22.30
CA ILE A 82 -15.44 20.23 22.35
C ILE A 82 -13.97 20.39 21.88
N THR A 83 -13.19 19.29 21.82
CA THR A 83 -11.74 19.34 21.59
C THR A 83 -11.26 18.31 20.56
N LEU A 84 -10.36 18.74 19.66
CA LEU A 84 -9.66 17.86 18.73
C LEU A 84 -8.67 16.93 19.46
N CYS A 85 -8.48 15.72 18.94
CA CYS A 85 -7.42 14.83 19.40
C CYS A 85 -6.04 15.50 19.23
N PRO A 86 -5.04 15.20 20.09
CA PRO A 86 -3.69 15.74 19.93
C PRO A 86 -3.08 15.33 18.58
N GLU A 87 -2.19 16.15 18.01
CA GLU A 87 -1.50 15.82 16.74
C GLU A 87 -0.62 14.57 16.89
N THR A 88 -0.02 14.40 18.07
CA THR A 88 0.71 13.20 18.46
C THR A 88 0.05 12.64 19.72
N PRO A 89 -0.58 11.45 19.65
CA PRO A 89 -1.15 10.78 20.80
C PRO A 89 -0.11 10.55 21.91
N THR A 90 -0.52 10.71 23.17
CA THR A 90 0.39 10.68 24.33
C THR A 90 0.86 9.28 24.70
N ASP A 91 0.09 8.26 24.33
CA ASP A 91 0.27 6.89 24.84
C ASP A 91 1.09 6.00 23.88
N LEU A 92 1.80 6.60 22.92
CA LEU A 92 2.65 5.90 21.96
C LEU A 92 3.95 5.40 22.62
N ASN A 93 4.17 4.09 22.58
CA ASN A 93 5.24 3.41 23.31
C ASN A 93 6.50 3.13 22.46
N GLY A 94 6.45 3.40 21.16
CA GLY A 94 7.50 3.04 20.23
C GLY A 94 7.33 1.61 19.70
N THR A 95 8.37 0.80 19.87
CA THR A 95 8.42 -0.57 19.34
C THR A 95 7.26 -1.43 19.82
N MET A 96 6.61 -2.12 18.90
CA MET A 96 5.51 -3.04 19.14
C MET A 96 5.92 -4.48 18.86
N ARG A 97 5.23 -5.42 19.50
CA ARG A 97 5.31 -6.84 19.15
C ARG A 97 4.22 -7.16 18.14
N ILE A 98 4.58 -7.90 17.10
CA ILE A 98 3.63 -8.37 16.10
C ILE A 98 2.92 -9.60 16.65
N LEU A 99 1.60 -9.54 16.65
CA LEU A 99 0.72 -10.61 17.05
C LEU A 99 0.49 -11.54 15.85
N VAL A 100 0.40 -12.83 16.11
CA VAL A 100 0.01 -13.84 15.12
C VAL A 100 -1.25 -14.51 15.64
N PRO A 101 -2.31 -14.63 14.82
CA PRO A 101 -3.54 -15.25 15.28
C PRO A 101 -3.32 -16.73 15.56
N ALA A 102 -4.01 -17.27 16.58
CA ALA A 102 -3.91 -18.68 16.94
C ALA A 102 -4.55 -19.59 15.87
N GLN A 103 -5.60 -19.08 15.21
CA GLN A 103 -6.25 -19.70 14.06
C GLN A 103 -6.37 -18.68 12.94
N GLU A 104 -6.10 -19.11 11.70
CA GLU A 104 -6.15 -18.25 10.52
C GLU A 104 -7.59 -18.04 10.04
N THR A 105 -8.47 -17.60 10.93
CA THR A 105 -9.88 -17.30 10.63
C THR A 105 -10.21 -15.88 11.04
N LEU A 106 -11.06 -15.23 10.25
CA LEU A 106 -11.51 -13.88 10.54
C LEU A 106 -12.42 -13.81 11.78
N GLU A 107 -13.11 -14.90 12.11
CA GLU A 107 -13.94 -15.02 13.31
C GLU A 107 -13.08 -14.95 14.58
N GLU A 108 -11.97 -15.69 14.62
CA GLU A 108 -11.02 -15.65 15.74
C GLU A 108 -10.43 -14.25 15.91
N VAL A 109 -10.02 -13.61 14.81
CA VAL A 109 -9.50 -12.23 14.86
C VAL A 109 -10.58 -11.26 15.37
N ALA A 110 -11.82 -11.40 14.92
CA ALA A 110 -12.92 -10.55 15.39
C ALA A 110 -13.20 -10.73 16.88
N GLN A 111 -13.12 -11.97 17.38
CA GLN A 111 -13.26 -12.26 18.81
C GLN A 111 -12.14 -11.61 19.62
N GLN A 112 -10.88 -11.75 19.19
CA GLN A 112 -9.72 -11.14 19.85
C GLN A 112 -9.76 -9.60 19.85
N LEU A 113 -10.35 -8.99 18.83
CA LEU A 113 -10.47 -7.53 18.69
C LEU A 113 -11.79 -6.96 19.24
N SER A 114 -12.67 -7.79 19.79
CA SER A 114 -14.01 -7.37 20.26
C SER A 114 -13.98 -6.21 21.27
N TRP A 115 -12.91 -6.09 22.05
CA TRP A 115 -12.69 -5.02 23.03
C TRP A 115 -12.51 -3.63 22.40
N LEU A 116 -12.09 -3.54 21.13
CA LEU A 116 -11.94 -2.27 20.40
C LEU A 116 -13.29 -1.65 20.01
N LYS A 117 -14.39 -2.41 20.07
CA LYS A 117 -15.74 -1.95 19.73
C LYS A 117 -15.85 -1.29 18.35
N LEU A 118 -15.14 -1.84 17.37
CA LEU A 118 -15.18 -1.37 15.97
C LEU A 118 -16.63 -1.27 15.46
N LEU A 119 -16.88 -0.21 14.69
CA LEU A 119 -18.12 0.05 13.96
C LEU A 119 -18.13 -0.79 12.66
N GLU A 120 -19.32 -0.93 12.07
CA GLU A 120 -19.52 -1.68 10.82
C GLU A 120 -18.62 -1.15 9.70
N GLY A 121 -18.08 -2.04 8.87
CA GLY A 121 -17.12 -1.71 7.81
C GLY A 121 -15.67 -1.56 8.27
N GLY A 122 -15.32 -2.04 9.46
CA GLY A 122 -13.97 -1.89 10.03
C GLY A 122 -13.63 -0.47 10.42
N HIS A 123 -14.64 0.29 10.81
CA HIS A 123 -14.53 1.70 11.16
C HIS A 123 -14.25 1.85 12.66
N HIS A 124 -13.38 2.78 13.02
CA HIS A 124 -13.21 3.23 14.39
C HIS A 124 -13.08 4.75 14.42
N GLU A 125 -13.64 5.36 15.47
CA GLU A 125 -13.46 6.77 15.81
C GLU A 125 -13.15 6.90 17.32
N PRO A 126 -12.33 7.89 17.75
CA PRO A 126 -12.04 8.10 19.17
C PRO A 126 -13.29 8.50 19.97
N LEU A 127 -13.38 8.06 21.22
CA LEU A 127 -14.57 8.27 22.07
C LEU A 127 -14.46 9.47 23.02
N ASP A 128 -13.26 10.04 23.13
CA ASP A 128 -12.81 11.05 24.09
C ASP A 128 -12.42 12.38 23.44
N CYS A 129 -12.21 12.40 22.12
CA CYS A 129 -11.85 13.58 21.34
C CYS A 129 -12.37 13.47 19.91
N GLN A 130 -12.44 14.60 19.19
CA GLN A 130 -12.76 14.60 17.77
C GLN A 130 -11.49 14.33 16.96
N ALA A 131 -11.49 13.26 16.14
CA ALA A 131 -10.39 12.98 15.21
C ALA A 131 -10.19 14.16 14.25
N ARG A 132 -8.92 14.43 13.91
CA ARG A 132 -8.56 15.55 13.03
C ARG A 132 -8.91 15.30 11.57
N TYR A 133 -8.86 14.03 11.17
CA TYR A 133 -8.99 13.60 9.79
C TYR A 133 -9.70 12.24 9.72
N LYS A 134 -10.41 12.02 8.63
CA LYS A 134 -10.98 10.74 8.23
C LYS A 134 -10.04 10.03 7.28
N ILE A 135 -9.66 8.80 7.62
CA ILE A 135 -8.60 8.07 6.93
C ILE A 135 -9.13 6.77 6.32
N ALA A 136 -8.86 6.56 5.04
CA ALA A 136 -9.11 5.28 4.39
C ALA A 136 -7.81 4.47 4.27
N ILE A 137 -7.79 3.24 4.79
CA ILE A 137 -6.71 2.28 4.58
C ILE A 137 -7.13 1.36 3.45
N ILE A 138 -6.49 1.51 2.28
CA ILE A 138 -6.80 0.75 1.06
C ILE A 138 -5.79 -0.38 0.90
N VAL A 139 -6.29 -1.61 0.91
CA VAL A 139 -5.49 -2.83 0.85
C VAL A 139 -5.84 -3.62 -0.41
N PRO A 140 -5.01 -3.62 -1.46
CA PRO A 140 -5.20 -4.49 -2.62
C PRO A 140 -4.98 -5.95 -2.19
N TYR A 141 -5.86 -6.85 -2.62
CA TYR A 141 -5.92 -8.20 -2.07
C TYR A 141 -6.27 -9.28 -3.11
N ARG A 142 -5.74 -10.49 -2.90
CA ARG A 142 -6.18 -11.76 -3.52
C ARG A 142 -5.54 -12.93 -2.77
N ASP A 143 -6.35 -13.92 -2.35
CA ASP A 143 -5.91 -15.22 -1.83
C ASP A 143 -4.79 -15.18 -0.76
N ARG A 144 -4.94 -14.31 0.23
CA ARG A 144 -3.92 -14.04 1.28
C ARG A 144 -4.51 -14.07 2.70
N LEU A 145 -5.41 -15.02 2.99
CA LEU A 145 -6.18 -15.04 4.24
C LEU A 145 -5.29 -15.01 5.49
N SER A 146 -4.24 -15.82 5.55
CA SER A 146 -3.29 -15.84 6.68
C SER A 146 -2.66 -14.45 6.93
N ASN A 147 -2.21 -13.78 5.85
CA ASN A 147 -1.69 -12.43 5.93
C ASN A 147 -2.77 -11.45 6.37
N LEU A 148 -3.99 -11.54 5.83
CA LEU A 148 -5.11 -10.68 6.20
C LEU A 148 -5.50 -10.80 7.68
N CYS A 149 -5.58 -12.02 8.21
CA CYS A 149 -5.85 -12.25 9.63
C CYS A 149 -4.77 -11.60 10.52
N THR A 150 -3.50 -11.79 10.17
CA THR A 150 -2.37 -11.14 10.87
C THR A 150 -2.42 -9.62 10.72
N PHE A 151 -2.74 -9.11 9.53
CA PHE A 151 -2.88 -7.69 9.24
C PHE A 151 -3.93 -7.04 10.13
N LEU A 152 -5.16 -7.56 10.12
CA LEU A 152 -6.27 -6.99 10.91
C LEU A 152 -5.98 -7.04 12.42
N LEU A 153 -5.42 -8.17 12.91
CA LEU A 153 -5.07 -8.35 14.31
C LEU A 153 -4.08 -7.29 14.82
N ASN A 154 -3.17 -6.83 13.96
CA ASN A 154 -2.16 -5.84 14.33
C ASN A 154 -2.57 -4.40 14.00
N MET A 155 -3.19 -4.18 12.85
CA MET A 155 -3.49 -2.84 12.35
C MET A 155 -4.60 -2.16 13.15
N HIS A 156 -5.63 -2.89 13.59
CA HIS A 156 -6.70 -2.25 14.36
C HIS A 156 -6.22 -1.66 15.70
N PRO A 157 -5.52 -2.42 16.58
CA PRO A 157 -4.95 -1.83 17.79
C PRO A 157 -3.96 -0.70 17.48
N PHE A 158 -3.13 -0.85 16.45
CA PHE A 158 -2.15 0.17 16.05
C PHE A 158 -2.83 1.50 15.64
N LEU A 159 -3.84 1.45 14.77
CA LEU A 159 -4.54 2.64 14.28
C LEU A 159 -5.43 3.27 15.34
N THR A 160 -6.14 2.46 16.15
CA THR A 160 -6.99 2.97 17.24
C THR A 160 -6.16 3.68 18.31
N LYS A 161 -4.99 3.14 18.65
CA LYS A 161 -4.07 3.78 19.59
C LYS A 161 -3.58 5.15 19.12
N GLN A 162 -3.61 5.40 17.81
CA GLN A 162 -3.26 6.69 17.22
C GLN A 162 -4.42 7.71 17.23
N GLN A 163 -5.55 7.40 17.85
CA GLN A 163 -6.73 8.29 17.95
C GLN A 163 -7.24 8.76 16.58
N LEU A 164 -7.28 7.84 15.61
CA LEU A 164 -7.72 8.10 14.24
C LEU A 164 -9.20 7.76 14.06
N ASP A 165 -9.89 8.55 13.21
CA ASP A 165 -11.11 8.13 12.53
C ASP A 165 -10.69 7.43 11.23
N TYR A 166 -10.77 6.11 11.20
CA TYR A 166 -10.29 5.31 10.07
C TYR A 166 -11.26 4.23 9.65
N SER A 167 -11.15 3.79 8.39
CA SER A 167 -11.82 2.59 7.90
C SER A 167 -10.87 1.77 7.03
N ILE A 168 -10.92 0.44 7.17
CA ILE A 168 -10.09 -0.49 6.38
C ILE A 168 -10.91 -1.04 5.21
N PHE A 169 -10.34 -0.97 4.01
CA PHE A 169 -10.92 -1.46 2.77
C PHE A 169 -10.04 -2.56 2.18
N ILE A 170 -10.60 -3.77 2.08
CA ILE A 170 -9.95 -4.89 1.40
C ILE A 170 -10.52 -4.97 -0.01
N VAL A 171 -9.70 -4.61 -0.99
CA VAL A 171 -10.08 -4.52 -2.40
C VAL A 171 -9.57 -5.74 -3.14
N GLU A 172 -10.45 -6.72 -3.32
CA GLU A 172 -10.11 -8.01 -3.93
C GLU A 172 -10.33 -8.02 -5.44
N GLN A 173 -9.34 -8.52 -6.17
CA GLN A 173 -9.45 -8.67 -7.62
C GLN A 173 -10.10 -10.01 -8.00
N PHE A 174 -11.26 -9.93 -8.63
CA PHE A 174 -11.98 -11.05 -9.22
C PHE A 174 -11.22 -11.71 -10.38
N GLY A 175 -11.31 -13.03 -10.48
CA GLY A 175 -10.75 -13.85 -11.57
C GLY A 175 -9.27 -14.22 -11.37
N ASP A 176 -8.77 -15.09 -12.27
CA ASP A 176 -7.45 -15.73 -12.15
C ASP A 176 -6.36 -15.06 -13.02
N GLY A 177 -6.66 -13.91 -13.60
CA GLY A 177 -5.70 -13.12 -14.41
C GLY A 177 -4.57 -12.53 -13.56
N LEU A 178 -3.58 -11.90 -14.21
CA LEU A 178 -2.49 -11.23 -13.50
C LEU A 178 -3.03 -10.22 -12.48
N PHE A 179 -2.39 -10.15 -11.32
CA PHE A 179 -2.76 -9.22 -10.26
C PHE A 179 -2.35 -7.79 -10.65
N ASN A 180 -3.24 -6.82 -10.47
CA ASN A 180 -2.99 -5.40 -10.74
C ASN A 180 -3.18 -4.58 -9.45
N ARG A 181 -2.10 -4.51 -8.68
CA ARG A 181 -2.05 -3.85 -7.37
C ARG A 181 -2.46 -2.38 -7.45
N ALA A 182 -1.89 -1.64 -8.39
CA ALA A 182 -2.11 -0.21 -8.58
C ALA A 182 -3.57 0.11 -8.94
N MET A 183 -4.17 -0.66 -9.84
CA MET A 183 -5.55 -0.43 -10.25
C MET A 183 -6.54 -0.73 -9.12
N LEU A 184 -6.27 -1.72 -8.26
CA LEU A 184 -7.07 -1.97 -7.05
C LEU A 184 -6.98 -0.83 -6.03
N MET A 185 -5.82 -0.18 -5.92
CA MET A 185 -5.68 1.01 -5.07
C MET A 185 -6.55 2.18 -5.58
N ASN A 186 -6.60 2.39 -6.89
CA ASN A 186 -7.51 3.36 -7.52
C ASN A 186 -8.99 3.01 -7.28
N VAL A 187 -9.36 1.71 -7.41
CA VAL A 187 -10.73 1.25 -7.10
C VAL A 187 -11.07 1.53 -5.64
N GLY A 188 -10.17 1.18 -4.71
CA GLY A 188 -10.39 1.42 -3.28
C GLY A 188 -10.58 2.90 -2.95
N PHE A 189 -9.80 3.78 -3.56
CA PHE A 189 -9.97 5.22 -3.43
C PHE A 189 -11.38 5.66 -3.86
N ASN A 190 -11.81 5.27 -5.07
CA ASN A 190 -13.12 5.66 -5.60
C ASN A 190 -14.29 5.08 -4.79
N GLU A 191 -14.23 3.80 -4.39
CA GLU A 191 -15.31 3.18 -3.63
C GLU A 191 -15.38 3.67 -2.18
N ALA A 192 -14.24 3.95 -1.54
CA ALA A 192 -14.23 4.51 -0.18
C ALA A 192 -14.93 5.87 -0.14
N LEU A 193 -14.68 6.74 -1.12
CA LEU A 193 -15.31 8.08 -1.21
C LEU A 193 -16.82 8.03 -1.44
N LYS A 194 -17.37 6.93 -1.95
CA LYS A 194 -18.84 6.75 -2.06
C LYS A 194 -19.49 6.48 -0.72
N LEU A 195 -18.74 5.97 0.26
CA LEU A 195 -19.25 5.65 1.59
C LEU A 195 -19.06 6.82 2.57
N ARG A 196 -17.90 7.47 2.56
CA ARG A 196 -17.57 8.57 3.47
C ARG A 196 -16.61 9.56 2.79
N ASP A 197 -16.68 10.81 3.22
CA ASP A 197 -15.78 11.87 2.76
C ASP A 197 -14.44 11.79 3.48
N PHE A 198 -13.53 10.94 2.97
CA PHE A 198 -12.19 10.74 3.53
C PHE A 198 -11.22 11.84 3.12
N ASP A 199 -10.39 12.29 4.06
CA ASP A 199 -9.40 13.35 3.85
C ASP A 199 -8.09 12.80 3.28
N CYS A 200 -7.69 11.60 3.72
CA CYS A 200 -6.44 10.95 3.33
C CYS A 200 -6.56 9.44 3.16
N PHE A 201 -5.64 8.91 2.37
CA PHE A 201 -5.59 7.53 1.94
C PHE A 201 -4.22 6.94 2.25
N PHE A 202 -4.21 5.78 2.89
CA PHE A 202 -3.03 4.96 3.02
C PHE A 202 -3.19 3.74 2.14
N PHE A 203 -2.29 3.58 1.19
CA PHE A 203 -2.24 2.44 0.28
C PHE A 203 -1.25 1.44 0.85
N HIS A 204 -1.73 0.23 1.15
CA HIS A 204 -1.06 -0.65 2.09
C HIS A 204 -1.01 -2.09 1.60
N ASP A 205 0.18 -2.67 1.54
CA ASP A 205 0.29 -4.10 1.30
C ASP A 205 -0.18 -4.91 2.52
N VAL A 206 -0.99 -5.94 2.30
CA VAL A 206 -1.56 -6.78 3.38
C VAL A 206 -0.50 -7.53 4.20
N ASP A 207 0.70 -7.67 3.66
CA ASP A 207 1.81 -8.41 4.28
C ASP A 207 2.80 -7.52 5.02
N LEU A 208 2.59 -6.19 5.07
CA LEU A 208 3.47 -5.28 5.81
C LEU A 208 2.81 -4.93 7.15
N ILE A 209 3.55 -5.09 8.25
CA ILE A 209 3.08 -4.72 9.60
C ILE A 209 4.06 -3.72 10.21
N PRO A 210 3.61 -2.53 10.65
CA PRO A 210 4.49 -1.56 11.30
C PRO A 210 4.97 -2.09 12.66
N GLU A 211 6.27 -1.94 12.92
CA GLU A 211 6.90 -2.39 14.18
C GLU A 211 6.97 -1.28 15.24
N ASN A 212 6.47 -0.07 14.97
CA ASN A 212 6.61 1.08 15.86
C ASN A 212 5.38 2.01 15.79
N ASP A 213 4.67 2.21 16.90
CA ASP A 213 3.44 3.02 16.98
C ASP A 213 3.65 4.53 16.80
N ARG A 214 4.90 5.00 16.77
CA ARG A 214 5.28 6.38 16.41
C ARG A 214 5.32 6.62 14.91
N ASN A 215 5.16 5.58 14.10
CA ASN A 215 4.91 5.73 12.67
C ASN A 215 3.44 6.14 12.48
N ILE A 216 3.16 7.44 12.61
CA ILE A 216 1.77 7.94 12.68
C ILE A 216 1.12 7.96 11.29
N TYR A 217 -0.06 7.36 11.20
CA TYR A 217 -0.93 7.23 10.01
C TYR A 217 -1.96 8.38 9.92
N SER A 218 -1.58 9.57 10.39
CA SER A 218 -2.37 10.79 10.21
C SER A 218 -2.11 11.40 8.84
N CYS A 219 -3.03 12.23 8.35
CA CYS A 219 -2.92 12.94 7.07
C CYS A 219 -1.55 13.62 6.90
N PRO A 220 -0.77 13.28 5.87
CA PRO A 220 0.53 13.90 5.69
C PRO A 220 0.44 15.15 4.80
N ASP A 221 1.21 16.20 5.15
CA ASP A 221 1.30 17.46 4.38
C ASP A 221 1.92 17.29 2.98
N GLN A 222 2.58 16.15 2.75
CA GLN A 222 3.23 15.75 1.51
C GLN A 222 3.10 14.23 1.37
N PRO A 223 3.10 13.66 0.15
CA PRO A 223 3.09 12.20 -0.03
C PRO A 223 4.17 11.54 0.82
N ARG A 224 3.79 10.54 1.62
CA ARG A 224 4.66 9.94 2.63
C ARG A 224 4.91 8.48 2.32
N HIS A 225 6.18 8.09 2.26
CA HIS A 225 6.57 6.69 2.25
C HIS A 225 6.68 6.20 3.69
N MET A 226 5.84 5.25 4.05
CA MET A 226 5.70 4.77 5.42
C MET A 226 6.66 3.60 5.67
N SER A 227 6.78 2.66 4.74
CA SER A 227 7.58 1.43 4.88
C SER A 227 9.05 1.58 4.47
N VAL A 228 9.77 2.49 5.13
CA VAL A 228 11.17 2.83 4.80
C VAL A 228 12.14 1.71 5.12
N ALA A 229 11.96 1.03 6.26
CA ALA A 229 12.88 0.04 6.78
C ALA A 229 12.17 -1.31 6.96
N ILE A 230 12.16 -2.13 5.90
CA ILE A 230 11.53 -3.45 5.91
C ILE A 230 12.57 -4.52 6.28
N ASP A 231 12.19 -5.47 7.14
CA ASP A 231 13.06 -6.55 7.62
C ASP A 231 13.66 -7.42 6.51
N LYS A 232 12.89 -7.72 5.45
CA LYS A 232 13.36 -8.41 4.23
C LYS A 232 14.57 -7.74 3.58
N PHE A 233 14.71 -6.43 3.74
CA PHE A 233 15.83 -5.64 3.22
C PHE A 233 16.80 -5.22 4.33
N ASN A 234 16.89 -6.01 5.41
CA ASN A 234 17.70 -5.72 6.59
C ASN A 234 17.45 -4.32 7.15
N TYR A 235 16.19 -3.89 7.18
CA TYR A 235 15.76 -2.58 7.66
C TYR A 235 16.45 -1.40 6.98
N SER A 236 16.83 -1.58 5.70
CA SER A 236 17.45 -0.56 4.87
C SER A 236 16.59 -0.26 3.66
N LEU A 237 16.57 1.01 3.24
CA LEU A 237 15.85 1.42 2.04
C LEU A 237 16.61 0.92 0.80
N PRO A 238 16.02 0.07 -0.06
CA PRO A 238 16.72 -0.51 -1.21
C PRO A 238 17.31 0.52 -2.18
N PHE A 239 16.57 1.61 -2.44
CA PHE A 239 17.01 2.74 -3.24
C PHE A 239 16.20 4.00 -2.87
N VAL A 240 16.80 5.18 -3.07
CA VAL A 240 16.25 6.47 -2.59
C VAL A 240 14.88 6.80 -3.18
N ASP A 241 14.61 6.32 -4.39
CA ASP A 241 13.40 6.64 -5.13
C ASP A 241 12.22 5.72 -4.84
N LEU A 242 12.42 4.65 -4.04
CA LEU A 242 11.37 3.67 -3.72
C LEU A 242 10.17 4.32 -3.03
N PHE A 243 8.99 4.07 -3.58
CA PHE A 243 7.70 4.57 -3.08
C PHE A 243 6.64 3.45 -3.04
N GLY A 244 7.09 2.23 -2.72
CA GLY A 244 6.27 1.02 -2.63
C GLY A 244 5.94 0.60 -1.20
N GLY A 245 5.31 -0.56 -1.06
CA GLY A 245 4.92 -1.10 0.25
C GLY A 245 3.72 -0.37 0.84
N VAL A 246 3.99 0.64 1.67
CA VAL A 246 2.98 1.47 2.33
C VAL A 246 3.26 2.94 2.08
N ILE A 247 2.28 3.65 1.54
CA ILE A 247 2.33 5.09 1.33
C ILE A 247 1.08 5.78 1.88
N GLY A 248 1.22 7.04 2.29
CA GLY A 248 0.11 7.91 2.70
C GLY A 248 0.03 9.16 1.84
N MET A 249 -1.17 9.52 1.38
CA MET A 249 -1.41 10.72 0.59
C MET A 249 -2.72 11.40 1.02
N SER A 250 -2.76 12.73 0.96
CA SER A 250 -4.04 13.44 1.02
C SER A 250 -4.86 13.15 -0.23
N ARG A 251 -6.18 13.27 -0.11
CA ARG A 251 -7.11 13.18 -1.24
C ARG A 251 -6.68 14.10 -2.39
N ASN A 252 -6.41 15.36 -2.08
CA ASN A 252 -6.00 16.36 -3.06
C ASN A 252 -4.71 15.97 -3.80
N HIS A 253 -3.71 15.41 -3.10
CA HIS A 253 -2.49 14.95 -3.75
C HIS A 253 -2.75 13.75 -4.66
N PHE A 254 -3.59 12.81 -4.22
CA PHE A 254 -3.90 11.62 -5.02
C PHE A 254 -4.70 11.97 -6.29
N GLU A 255 -5.67 12.87 -6.18
CA GLU A 255 -6.43 13.40 -7.32
C GLU A 255 -5.52 14.22 -8.26
N LEU A 256 -4.62 15.06 -7.70
CA LEU A 256 -3.68 15.87 -8.48
C LEU A 256 -2.78 15.03 -9.40
N VAL A 257 -2.31 13.88 -8.91
CA VAL A 257 -1.44 12.98 -9.69
C VAL A 257 -2.21 12.00 -10.59
N ASN A 258 -3.53 12.14 -10.65
CA ASN A 258 -4.44 11.23 -11.35
C ASN A 258 -4.35 9.77 -10.84
N GLY A 259 -4.08 9.58 -9.54
CA GLY A 259 -3.89 8.26 -8.93
C GLY A 259 -2.77 7.41 -9.55
N PHE A 260 -2.83 6.09 -9.35
CA PHE A 260 -1.86 5.14 -9.88
C PHE A 260 -2.10 4.83 -11.37
N SER A 261 -1.05 4.37 -12.07
CA SER A 261 -1.16 3.79 -13.42
C SER A 261 -1.99 2.50 -13.41
N ASN A 262 -2.93 2.35 -14.35
CA ASN A 262 -3.74 1.12 -14.47
C ASN A 262 -3.04 0.03 -15.31
N ASN A 263 -1.86 0.32 -15.88
CA ASN A 263 -1.21 -0.55 -16.87
C ASN A 263 -0.27 -1.63 -16.30
N TYR A 264 -0.10 -1.70 -14.97
CA TYR A 264 0.83 -2.64 -14.33
C TYR A 264 0.15 -3.97 -13.97
N TRP A 265 0.09 -4.87 -14.95
CA TRP A 265 -0.38 -6.25 -14.78
C TRP A 265 0.75 -7.20 -14.40
N GLY A 266 0.75 -7.71 -13.17
CA GLY A 266 1.86 -8.46 -12.59
C GLY A 266 2.75 -7.58 -11.71
N TRP A 267 3.81 -8.17 -11.14
CA TRP A 267 4.65 -7.49 -10.16
C TRP A 267 5.63 -6.48 -10.79
N GLY A 268 5.67 -5.28 -10.20
CA GLY A 268 6.79 -4.35 -10.24
C GLY A 268 6.58 -3.05 -11.01
N ALA A 269 7.26 -2.00 -10.54
CA ALA A 269 7.42 -0.66 -11.12
C ALA A 269 6.17 0.24 -11.14
N GLU A 270 5.04 -0.19 -10.59
CA GLU A 270 3.86 0.66 -10.42
C GLU A 270 4.05 1.71 -9.32
N ASP A 271 4.86 1.37 -8.31
CA ASP A 271 5.30 2.24 -7.23
C ASP A 271 6.34 3.27 -7.72
N ASP A 272 7.26 2.85 -8.58
CA ASP A 272 8.20 3.75 -9.27
C ASP A 272 7.46 4.75 -10.16
N ASP A 273 6.43 4.32 -10.92
CA ASP A 273 5.58 5.21 -11.73
C ASP A 273 4.87 6.24 -10.85
N MET A 274 4.29 5.82 -9.72
CA MET A 274 3.71 6.75 -8.74
C MET A 274 4.74 7.74 -8.20
N ALA A 275 5.97 7.29 -7.90
CA ALA A 275 7.04 8.18 -7.48
C ALA A 275 7.37 9.22 -8.57
N CYS A 276 7.36 8.82 -9.85
CA CYS A 276 7.54 9.74 -10.98
C CYS A 276 6.37 10.74 -11.08
N ARG A 277 5.12 10.30 -10.89
CA ARG A 277 3.93 11.17 -10.88
C ARG A 277 4.01 12.24 -9.79
N VAL A 278 4.32 11.84 -8.56
CA VAL A 278 4.49 12.73 -7.41
C VAL A 278 5.50 13.82 -7.71
N ARG A 279 6.71 13.44 -8.16
CA ARG A 279 7.77 14.41 -8.50
C ARG A 279 7.40 15.32 -9.68
N ALA A 280 6.72 14.79 -10.69
CA ALA A 280 6.32 15.56 -11.86
C ALA A 280 5.30 16.66 -11.54
N HIS A 281 4.53 16.50 -10.45
CA HIS A 281 3.58 17.49 -9.94
C HIS A 281 4.18 18.39 -8.85
N GLY A 282 5.50 18.39 -8.68
CA GLY A 282 6.18 19.27 -7.72
C GLY A 282 5.98 18.88 -6.25
N LEU A 283 5.49 17.67 -5.99
CA LEU A 283 5.32 17.13 -4.64
C LEU A 283 6.60 16.40 -4.21
N ASN A 284 6.84 16.37 -2.90
CA ASN A 284 8.02 15.73 -2.31
C ASN A 284 7.64 14.48 -1.53
N ILE A 285 8.38 13.39 -1.72
CA ILE A 285 8.21 12.18 -0.92
C ILE A 285 8.86 12.40 0.45
N THR A 286 8.05 12.39 1.51
CA THR A 286 8.50 12.47 2.90
C THR A 286 8.60 11.10 3.54
N ARG A 287 9.44 10.96 4.56
CA ARG A 287 9.72 9.69 5.26
C ARG A 287 9.95 9.97 6.73
N TYR A 288 9.50 9.07 7.60
CA TYR A 288 10.03 9.02 8.96
C TYR A 288 11.46 8.46 8.96
N THR A 289 12.15 8.63 10.09
CA THR A 289 13.46 8.02 10.28
C THR A 289 13.35 6.48 10.27
N PRO A 290 14.39 5.75 9.82
CA PRO A 290 14.35 4.30 9.70
C PRO A 290 14.03 3.53 11.00
N ASP A 291 14.30 4.10 12.17
CA ASP A 291 13.97 3.52 13.48
C ASP A 291 12.46 3.58 13.81
N VAL A 292 11.75 4.55 13.24
CA VAL A 292 10.30 4.71 13.35
C VAL A 292 9.59 3.96 12.23
N ALA A 293 10.05 4.11 10.98
CA ALA A 293 9.45 3.51 9.79
C ALA A 293 9.83 2.03 9.57
N ARG A 294 9.91 1.25 10.66
CA ARG A 294 10.22 -0.19 10.61
C ARG A 294 8.98 -1.02 10.30
N TYR A 295 9.13 -1.99 9.41
CA TYR A 295 8.08 -2.93 9.05
C TYR A 295 8.60 -4.36 9.02
N ARG A 296 7.71 -5.26 9.39
CA ARG A 296 7.83 -6.70 9.14
C ARG A 296 7.10 -7.04 7.86
N MET A 297 7.77 -7.74 6.94
CA MET A 297 7.12 -8.41 5.83
C MET A 297 6.72 -9.83 6.22
N LEU A 298 5.44 -10.14 6.11
CA LEU A 298 4.90 -11.47 6.30
C LEU A 298 5.24 -12.35 5.08
N SER A 299 5.57 -13.61 5.35
CA SER A 299 5.92 -14.57 4.31
C SER A 299 4.78 -14.78 3.32
N HIS A 300 5.13 -14.86 2.04
CA HIS A 300 4.17 -14.99 0.97
C HIS A 300 4.82 -15.51 -0.33
N VAL A 301 4.02 -16.11 -1.23
CA VAL A 301 4.49 -16.54 -2.56
C VAL A 301 4.63 -15.32 -3.48
N ASN A 302 5.79 -15.15 -4.11
CA ASN A 302 6.04 -14.05 -5.04
C ASN A 302 5.08 -14.11 -6.25
N GLN A 303 4.62 -12.94 -6.67
CA GLN A 303 3.78 -12.79 -7.87
C GLN A 303 4.63 -12.89 -9.15
N GLU A 304 3.99 -13.24 -10.26
CA GLU A 304 4.62 -13.24 -11.58
C GLU A 304 5.02 -11.80 -11.95
N SER A 305 6.29 -11.59 -12.32
CA SER A 305 6.79 -10.27 -12.70
C SER A 305 6.20 -9.82 -14.02
N ASN A 306 5.81 -8.55 -14.10
CA ASN A 306 5.39 -7.95 -15.38
C ASN A 306 6.62 -7.82 -16.30
N PRO A 307 6.68 -8.51 -17.45
CA PRO A 307 7.84 -8.47 -18.34
C PRO A 307 8.05 -7.09 -18.98
N SER A 308 6.99 -6.31 -19.16
CA SER A 308 6.99 -4.99 -19.79
C SER A 308 7.12 -3.83 -18.79
N ARG A 309 7.29 -4.11 -17.48
CA ARG A 309 7.27 -3.08 -16.42
C ARG A 309 8.21 -1.90 -16.65
N PHE A 310 9.42 -2.15 -17.14
CA PHE A 310 10.40 -1.09 -17.40
C PHE A 310 10.10 -0.31 -18.68
N GLU A 311 9.49 -0.95 -19.67
CA GLU A 311 9.00 -0.27 -20.88
C GLU A 311 7.85 0.69 -20.53
N ILE A 312 6.89 0.21 -19.73
CA ILE A 312 5.76 1.00 -19.23
C ILE A 312 6.24 2.16 -18.34
N LEU A 313 7.26 1.91 -17.50
CA LEU A 313 7.85 2.93 -16.64
C LEU A 313 8.58 4.01 -17.45
N ARG A 314 9.31 3.62 -18.51
CA ARG A 314 10.04 4.56 -19.37
C ARG A 314 9.12 5.55 -20.07
N SER A 315 7.91 5.13 -20.45
CA SER A 315 6.88 5.98 -21.05
C SER A 315 5.91 6.61 -20.05
N SER A 316 6.10 6.40 -18.75
CA SER A 316 5.16 6.80 -17.69
C SER A 316 4.72 8.27 -17.78
N ARG A 317 5.69 9.18 -17.95
CA ARG A 317 5.44 10.63 -17.99
C ARG A 317 4.47 11.07 -19.09
N GLU A 318 4.45 10.37 -20.22
CA GLU A 318 3.54 10.65 -21.34
C GLU A 318 2.10 10.26 -21.01
N ARG A 319 1.90 9.36 -20.04
CA ARG A 319 0.63 8.74 -19.70
C ARG A 319 -0.03 9.30 -18.44
N PHE A 320 0.63 10.16 -17.67
CA PHE A 320 0.07 10.64 -16.39
C PHE A 320 -1.34 11.25 -16.52
N ASN A 321 -1.60 11.96 -17.62
CA ASN A 321 -2.88 12.61 -17.87
C ASN A 321 -3.92 11.71 -18.56
N THR A 322 -3.55 10.52 -19.03
CA THR A 322 -4.43 9.62 -19.80
C THR A 322 -4.59 8.25 -19.18
N ASP A 323 -3.73 7.90 -18.22
CA ASP A 323 -3.77 6.66 -17.47
C ASP A 323 -3.78 6.96 -15.96
N GLY A 324 -4.87 6.61 -15.32
CA GLY A 324 -5.06 6.82 -13.89
C GLY A 324 -6.51 6.74 -13.45
N LEU A 325 -6.90 7.57 -12.49
CA LEU A 325 -8.28 7.68 -12.02
C LEU A 325 -9.25 8.01 -13.16
N ASN A 326 -8.83 8.87 -14.10
CA ASN A 326 -9.67 9.31 -15.21
C ASN A 326 -9.91 8.25 -16.29
N SER A 327 -9.15 7.15 -16.30
CA SER A 327 -9.29 6.03 -17.24
C SER A 327 -9.60 4.70 -16.52
N LEU A 328 -9.93 4.77 -15.23
CA LEU A 328 -10.17 3.60 -14.40
C LEU A 328 -11.49 2.90 -14.80
N GLU A 329 -11.37 1.69 -15.34
CA GLU A 329 -12.51 0.86 -15.75
C GLU A 329 -12.60 -0.44 -14.95
N TYR A 330 -13.72 -0.66 -14.26
CA TYR A 330 -13.95 -1.83 -13.42
C TYR A 330 -15.43 -2.05 -13.15
N ARG A 331 -15.76 -3.23 -12.62
CA ARG A 331 -17.10 -3.59 -12.14
C ARG A 331 -17.02 -4.14 -10.73
N VAL A 332 -17.68 -3.46 -9.78
CA VAL A 332 -17.89 -3.99 -8.43
C VAL A 332 -18.87 -5.17 -8.51
N LYS A 333 -18.42 -6.34 -8.05
CA LYS A 333 -19.20 -7.58 -7.98
C LYS A 333 -19.87 -7.75 -6.62
N SER A 334 -19.22 -7.30 -5.55
CA SER A 334 -19.72 -7.36 -4.19
C SER A 334 -19.11 -6.24 -3.34
N LEU A 335 -19.90 -5.69 -2.43
CA LEU A 335 -19.46 -4.75 -1.41
C LEU A 335 -20.14 -5.12 -0.09
N LEU A 336 -19.35 -5.49 0.92
CA LEU A 336 -19.84 -5.91 2.23
C LEU A 336 -19.13 -5.12 3.34
N GLN A 337 -19.89 -4.47 4.20
CA GLN A 337 -19.34 -3.81 5.39
C GLN A 337 -19.28 -4.82 6.54
N LEU A 338 -18.15 -5.50 6.68
CA LEU A 338 -17.90 -6.49 7.73
C LEU A 338 -17.41 -5.78 9.02
N PRO A 339 -17.45 -6.41 10.20
CA PRO A 339 -17.04 -5.82 11.47
C PRO A 339 -15.59 -5.33 11.50
N LEU A 340 -14.68 -6.00 10.78
CA LEU A 340 -13.26 -5.65 10.76
C LEU A 340 -12.84 -4.84 9.53
N PHE A 341 -13.59 -4.89 8.43
CA PHE A 341 -13.22 -4.16 7.21
C PHE A 341 -14.41 -4.07 6.25
N THR A 342 -14.34 -3.16 5.31
CA THR A 342 -15.21 -3.15 4.14
C THR A 342 -14.56 -3.98 3.04
N TYR A 343 -15.23 -5.05 2.64
CA TYR A 343 -14.82 -5.92 1.55
C TYR A 343 -15.37 -5.40 0.23
N ILE A 344 -14.51 -5.26 -0.77
CA ILE A 344 -14.89 -4.86 -2.13
C ILE A 344 -14.31 -5.90 -3.09
N LEU A 345 -15.18 -6.66 -3.74
CA LEU A 345 -14.78 -7.55 -4.82
C LEU A 345 -14.97 -6.84 -6.16
N THR A 346 -13.91 -6.72 -6.93
CA THR A 346 -13.92 -5.97 -8.18
C THR A 346 -13.36 -6.77 -9.35
N GLU A 347 -14.02 -6.69 -10.50
CA GLU A 347 -13.52 -7.19 -11.78
C GLU A 347 -12.93 -6.01 -12.57
N LEU A 348 -11.66 -6.10 -12.91
CA LEU A 348 -10.92 -5.04 -13.59
C LEU A 348 -10.98 -5.22 -15.11
N SER A 349 -11.16 -4.12 -15.84
CA SER A 349 -11.05 -4.11 -17.30
C SER A 349 -9.57 -4.01 -17.73
N GLY A 350 -9.18 -4.69 -18.82
CA GLY A 350 -7.85 -4.51 -19.43
C GLY A 350 -6.78 -5.56 -19.11
N GLY A 351 -7.07 -6.56 -18.27
CA GLY A 351 -6.14 -7.67 -17.97
C GLY A 351 -5.96 -8.70 -19.09
N CYS A 352 -6.59 -8.47 -20.23
CA CYS A 352 -6.55 -9.30 -21.43
C CYS A 352 -6.42 -8.38 -22.65
N ASN A 353 -5.20 -8.04 -23.06
CA ASN A 353 -4.89 -7.63 -24.43
C ASN A 353 -3.55 -8.24 -24.83
#